data_AF-A0A6V7KAM2-F1
#
_entry.id   AF-A0A6V7KAM2-F1
#
_cell.length_a   1.000
_cell.length_b   1.000
_cell.length_c   1.000
_cell.angle_alpha   90.00
_cell.angle_beta   90.00
_cell.angle_gamma   90.00
#
_symmetry.space_group_name_H-M   'P 1'
#
loop_
_entity.id
_entity.type
_entity.pdbx_description
1 polymer ?
#
loop_
_entity_poly.entity_id
_entity_poly.type
_entity_poly.pdbx_seq_one_letter_code
_entity_poly.pdbx_strand_id
1 'polypeptide(L)'
;ATGFYGLKSMPWSIVGELYPTVYAHYLAPLTTCNASIFSFIAIYIYPILVGYGFIVAVSVYFAMSASALIFIAIWLPETQGITHHEIVSKFQKK
;
A
#
# COMPACT_ATOMS: atom_id res chain seq x y z
N ALA A 1 -10.80 -18.77 3.69
CA ALA A 1 -9.40 -18.36 3.42
C ALA A 1 -9.39 -17.16 2.46
N THR A 2 -9.86 -16.00 2.94
CA THR A 2 -10.16 -14.81 2.11
C THR A 2 -9.30 -13.59 2.49
N GLY A 3 -8.26 -13.78 3.32
CA GLY A 3 -7.47 -12.69 3.91
C GLY A 3 -6.57 -11.95 2.91
N PHE A 4 -6.18 -12.57 1.79
CA PHE A 4 -5.27 -11.94 0.83
C PHE A 4 -5.94 -10.87 -0.04
N TYR A 5 -7.24 -11.01 -0.31
CA TYR A 5 -7.97 -9.99 -1.08
C TYR A 5 -8.06 -8.66 -0.34
N GLY A 6 -8.12 -8.70 0.99
CA GLY A 6 -8.11 -7.50 1.83
C GLY A 6 -6.87 -6.64 1.59
N LEU A 7 -5.65 -7.20 1.60
CA LEU A 7 -4.43 -6.41 1.41
C LEU A 7 -4.32 -5.74 0.04
N LYS A 8 -4.93 -6.33 -1.00
CA LYS A 8 -4.94 -5.75 -2.35
C LYS A 8 -6.07 -4.73 -2.52
N SER A 9 -7.27 -4.97 -2.00
CA SER A 9 -8.43 -4.08 -2.19
C SER A 9 -8.51 -2.95 -1.18
N MET A 10 -8.01 -3.17 0.05
CA MET A 10 -8.07 -2.23 1.16
C MET A 10 -7.33 -0.91 0.86
N PRO A 11 -6.12 -0.88 0.27
CA PRO A 11 -5.45 0.38 -0.05
C PRO A 11 -6.27 1.27 -0.99
N TRP A 12 -6.97 0.67 -1.97
CA TRP A 12 -7.81 1.42 -2.91
C TRP A 12 -9.07 1.96 -2.26
N SER A 13 -9.62 1.26 -1.26
CA SER A 13 -10.77 1.74 -0.48
C SER A 13 -10.37 2.89 0.46
N ILE A 14 -9.23 2.77 1.15
CA ILE A 14 -8.76 3.78 2.11
C ILE A 14 -8.34 5.08 1.41
N VAL A 15 -7.87 5.00 0.16
CA VAL A 15 -7.55 6.18 -0.66
C VAL A 15 -8.73 7.16 -0.73
N GLY A 16 -9.97 6.67 -0.85
CA GLY A 16 -11.16 7.51 -0.85
C GLY A 16 -11.51 8.12 0.50
N GLU A 17 -11.13 7.46 1.60
CA GLU A 17 -11.39 7.88 2.98
C GLU A 17 -10.31 8.83 3.52
N LEU A 18 -9.07 8.66 3.08
CA LEU A 18 -7.89 9.36 3.61
C LEU A 18 -7.65 10.71 2.92
N TYR A 19 -8.00 10.84 1.63
CA TYR A 19 -7.71 12.06 0.89
C TYR A 19 -8.74 13.17 1.16
N PRO A 20 -8.31 14.40 1.49
CA PRO A 20 -9.22 15.54 1.53
C PRO A 20 -9.86 15.74 0.16
N THR A 21 -11.17 16.00 0.11
CA THR A 21 -11.94 16.18 -1.13
C THR A 21 -11.34 17.22 -2.09
N VAL A 22 -10.65 18.23 -1.55
CA VAL A 22 -9.97 19.29 -2.31
C VAL A 22 -8.72 18.79 -3.05
N TYR A 23 -8.00 17.80 -2.53
CA TYR A 23 -6.73 17.31 -3.10
C TYR A 23 -6.82 15.88 -3.67
N ALA A 24 -7.92 15.18 -3.42
CA ALA A 24 -8.13 13.80 -3.86
C ALA A 24 -7.96 13.64 -5.39
N HIS A 25 -8.34 14.65 -6.18
CA HIS A 25 -8.22 14.58 -7.64
C HIS A 25 -6.77 14.56 -8.14
N TYR A 26 -5.80 15.10 -7.39
CA TYR A 26 -4.37 15.01 -7.73
C TYR A 26 -3.70 13.81 -7.04
N LEU A 27 -4.09 13.51 -5.80
CA LEU A 27 -3.46 12.45 -5.00
C LEU A 27 -3.83 11.04 -5.50
N ALA A 28 -5.07 10.82 -5.93
CA ALA A 28 -5.51 9.51 -6.45
C ALA A 28 -4.74 9.04 -7.71
N PRO A 29 -4.56 9.87 -8.77
CA PRO A 29 -3.78 9.47 -9.94
C PRO A 29 -2.27 9.33 -9.62
N LEU A 30 -1.72 10.13 -8.71
CA LEU A 30 -0.33 9.97 -8.25
C LEU A 30 -0.12 8.62 -7.57
N THR A 31 -1.03 8.21 -6.68
CA THR A 31 -0.98 6.90 -6.01
C THR A 31 -1.12 5.76 -7.01
N THR A 32 -1.99 5.91 -8.00
CA THR A 32 -2.13 4.92 -9.08
C THR A 32 -0.86 4.81 -9.91
N CYS A 33 -0.27 5.94 -10.31
CA CYS A 33 0.99 5.98 -11.05
C CYS A 33 2.12 5.30 -10.29
N ASN A 34 2.25 5.62 -9.00
CA ASN A 34 3.24 5.02 -8.11
C ASN A 34 3.05 3.50 -7.99
N ALA A 35 1.81 3.03 -7.82
CA ALA A 35 1.50 1.60 -7.80
C ALA A 35 1.86 0.89 -9.12
N SER A 36 1.63 1.55 -10.27
CA SER A 36 2.03 1.03 -11.58
C SER A 36 3.55 0.96 -11.75
N ILE A 37 4.30 1.95 -11.28
CA ILE A 37 5.77 1.94 -11.30
C ILE A 37 6.30 0.77 -10.47
N PHE A 38 5.81 0.60 -9.24
CA PHE A 38 6.22 -0.53 -8.39
C PHE A 38 5.85 -1.89 -9.00
N SER A 39 4.68 -1.99 -9.65
CA SER A 39 4.28 -3.21 -10.36
C SER A 39 5.23 -3.52 -11.52
N PHE A 40 5.63 -2.51 -12.28
CA PHE A 40 6.60 -2.65 -13.37
C PHE A 40 7.97 -3.11 -12.86
N ILE A 41 8.46 -2.48 -11.80
CA ILE A 41 9.72 -2.86 -11.14
C ILE A 41 9.66 -4.31 -10.67
N ALA A 42 8.56 -4.72 -10.03
CA ALA A 42 8.40 -6.09 -9.53
C ALA A 42 8.45 -7.13 -10.66
N ILE A 43 7.83 -6.85 -11.81
CA ILE A 43 7.85 -7.72 -12.99
C ILE A 43 9.25 -7.80 -13.60
N TYR A 44 9.98 -6.68 -13.65
CA TYR A 44 11.33 -6.63 -14.21
C TYR A 44 12.36 -7.34 -13.32
N ILE A 45 12.21 -7.20 -12.01
CA ILE A 45 13.11 -7.79 -11.00
C ILE A 45 12.90 -9.31 -10.88
N TYR A 46 11.67 -9.80 -11.09
CA TYR A 46 11.34 -11.22 -11.00
C TYR A 46 12.28 -12.17 -11.80
N PRO A 47 12.49 -11.99 -13.12
CA PRO A 47 13.37 -12.88 -13.89
C PRO A 47 14.83 -12.82 -13.42
N ILE A 48 15.28 -11.67 -12.90
CA ILE A 48 16.64 -11.51 -12.35
C ILE A 48 16.78 -12.38 -11.10
N LEU A 49 15.83 -12.31 -10.17
CA LEU A 49 15.89 -13.08 -8.92
C LEU A 49 15.72 -14.58 -9.15
N VAL A 50 14.87 -14.99 -10.08
CA VAL A 50 14.73 -16.41 -10.44
C VAL A 50 16.04 -16.96 -11.01
N GLY A 51 16.82 -16.12 -11.72
CA GLY A 51 18.17 -16.47 -12.18
C GLY A 51 19.16 -16.79 -11.05
N TYR A 52 18.98 -16.20 -9.86
CA TYR A 52 19.77 -16.52 -8.66
C TYR A 52 19.20 -17.69 -7.84
N GLY A 53 17.98 -18.14 -8.16
CA GLY A 53 17.32 -19.28 -7.52
C GLY A 53 15.93 -18.94 -7.01
N PHE A 54 14.99 -19.88 -7.17
CA PHE A 54 13.59 -19.72 -6.79
C PHE A 54 13.39 -19.36 -5.31
N ILE A 55 14.17 -19.98 -4.41
CA ILE A 55 14.08 -19.74 -2.97
C ILE A 55 14.50 -18.31 -2.62
N VAL A 56 15.49 -17.76 -3.35
CA VAL A 56 15.95 -16.38 -3.18
C VAL A 56 14.90 -15.40 -3.66
N ALA A 57 14.23 -15.69 -4.78
CA ALA A 57 13.11 -14.89 -5.25
C ALA A 57 12.00 -14.81 -4.18
N VAL A 58 11.56 -15.96 -3.67
CA VAL A 58 10.50 -16.04 -2.66
C VAL A 58 10.88 -15.31 -1.38
N SER A 59 12.11 -15.45 -0.89
CA SER A 59 12.54 -14.80 0.35
C SER A 59 12.59 -13.27 0.22
N VAL A 60 12.97 -12.73 -0.93
CA VAL A 60 12.97 -11.27 -1.18
C VAL A 60 11.55 -10.72 -1.22
N TYR A 61 10.63 -11.37 -1.94
CA TYR A 61 9.23 -10.93 -1.97
C TYR A 61 8.56 -11.06 -0.59
N PHE A 62 8.92 -12.07 0.19
CA PHE A 62 8.48 -12.22 1.57
C PHE A 62 9.00 -11.09 2.47
N ALA A 63 10.29 -10.76 2.39
CA ALA A 63 10.88 -9.66 3.15
C ALA A 63 10.25 -8.30 2.78
N MET A 64 10.02 -8.04 1.49
CA MET A 64 9.30 -6.86 1.03
C MET A 64 7.88 -6.79 1.61
N SER A 65 7.12 -7.89 1.55
CA SER A 65 5.75 -7.93 2.09
C SER A 65 5.73 -7.75 3.61
N ALA A 66 6.68 -8.34 4.34
CA ALA A 66 6.80 -8.17 5.78
C ALA A 66 7.14 -6.71 6.16
N SER A 67 8.05 -6.07 5.42
CA SER A 67 8.39 -4.66 5.63
C SER A 67 7.20 -3.74 5.38
N ALA A 68 6.40 -4.02 4.34
CA ALA A 68 5.18 -3.28 4.03
C ALA A 68 4.13 -3.45 5.14
N LEU A 69 3.98 -4.67 5.69
CA LEU A 69 3.07 -4.92 6.81
C LEU A 69 3.49 -4.16 8.06
N ILE A 70 4.78 -4.14 8.39
CA ILE A 70 5.31 -3.37 9.52
C ILE A 70 5.07 -1.86 9.32
N PHE A 71 5.31 -1.36 8.11
CA PHE A 71 5.06 0.04 7.77
C PHE A 71 3.59 0.39 7.96
N ILE A 72 2.67 -0.43 7.45
CA ILE A 72 1.23 -0.25 7.65
C ILE A 72 0.88 -0.29 9.15
N ALA A 73 1.40 -1.24 9.91
CA ALA A 73 1.11 -1.35 11.34
C ALA A 73 1.57 -0.14 12.18
N ILE A 74 2.66 0.53 11.78
CA ILE A 74 3.19 1.70 12.49
C ILE A 74 2.52 3.00 12.03
N TRP A 75 2.31 3.16 10.72
CA TRP A 75 1.93 4.42 10.11
C TRP A 75 0.44 4.55 9.78
N LEU A 76 -0.28 3.44 9.65
CA LEU A 76 -1.71 3.45 9.41
C LEU A 76 -2.44 3.37 10.76
N PRO A 77 -2.93 4.50 11.31
CA PRO A 77 -3.88 4.42 12.42
C PRO A 77 -5.16 3.72 11.93
N GLU A 78 -5.79 2.94 12.80
CA GLU A 78 -6.99 2.19 12.46
C GLU A 78 -8.11 3.15 11.99
N THR A 79 -8.41 3.12 10.68
CA THR A 79 -9.40 3.99 10.02
C THR A 79 -10.82 3.44 10.10
N GLN A 80 -10.99 2.19 10.54
CA GLN A 80 -12.29 1.52 10.63
C GLN A 80 -13.21 2.22 11.64
N GLY A 81 -14.24 2.91 11.13
CA GLY A 81 -15.35 3.44 11.95
C GLY A 81 -15.22 4.90 12.40
N ILE A 82 -14.22 5.65 11.91
CA ILE A 82 -14.02 7.05 12.27
C ILE A 82 -14.60 7.97 11.18
N THR A 83 -15.34 9.01 11.57
CA THR A 83 -15.90 9.98 10.62
C THR A 83 -14.78 10.80 9.94
N HIS A 84 -14.94 11.11 8.64
CA HIS A 84 -13.95 11.85 7.81
C HIS A 84 -13.35 13.11 8.50
N HIS A 85 -14.14 13.82 9.32
CA HIS A 85 -13.69 15.01 10.05
C HIS A 85 -12.63 14.71 11.14
N GLU A 86 -12.66 13.53 11.75
CA GLU A 86 -11.73 13.14 12.81
C GLU A 86 -10.39 12.62 12.24
N ILE A 87 -10.42 12.02 11.04
CA ILE A 87 -9.20 11.57 10.33
C ILE A 87 -8.37 12.78 9.90
N VAL A 88 -9.01 13.80 9.31
CA VAL A 88 -8.32 15.03 8.87
C VAL A 88 -7.74 15.80 10.08
N SER A 89 -8.46 15.86 11.20
CA SER A 89 -7.95 16.52 12.41
C SER A 89 -6.84 15.75 13.11
N LYS A 90 -6.82 14.42 13.06
CA LYS A 90 -5.67 13.62 13.56
C LYS A 90 -4.43 13.76 12.68
N PHE A 91 -4.59 13.86 11.36
CA PHE A 91 -3.48 14.09 10.43
C PHE A 91 -2.93 15.52 10.48
N GLN A 92 -3.76 16.54 10.77
CA GLN A 92 -3.30 17.94 10.92
C GLN A 92 -2.65 18.25 12.26
N LYS A 93 -2.86 17.42 13.29
CA LYS A 93 -2.39 17.67 14.67
C LYS A 93 -1.05 16.98 14.99
N LYS A 94 -0.47 16.25 14.04
CA LYS A 94 0.84 15.60 14.14
C LYS A 94 1.77 16.18 13.09
#